data_AF-A0A2N2BLP9-F1
#
_entry.id   AF-A0A2N2BLP9-F1
#
_cell.length_a   1.000
_cell.length_b   1.000
_cell.length_c   1.000
_cell.angle_alpha   90.00
_cell.angle_beta   90.00
_cell.angle_gamma   90.00
#
_symmetry.space_group_name_H-M   'P 1'
#
loop_
_entity.id
_entity.type
_entity.pdbx_description
1 polymer ?
#
loop_
_entity_poly.entity_id
_entity_poly.type
_entity_poly.pdbx_seq_one_letter_code
_entity_poly.pdbx_strand_id
1 'polypeptide(L)'
;MKTQTIDGEMLIKMFRYGAKNLEINKRIVDELNVFPVPDGDTGTNMSLTFSHSVSEFDKIEKLNVYSVAKSASSGALIGARGNSGVILSQLLRGFAEGCKAQEELDISALAGALKLASDVAYKAVMKPTEGTILTVAREMGEFAMAKYNAYDSLERFITDVIHHGKITLEKTPEMLPVLKEAGVVDAGGQGLICIVEGALKALLNEELGVELEIKPSNLDKFVDDSHMKPEDITFGYCTEFIIQEAEEVDEGELRAYLDTLGDSVVVVKDDAIVKVHLHTDNPGLALERAGSLGGLIRIKIDNMREQFASKGSKPDEVLIPYGFIAVSPGDGLTKLFKDLGVTRVISGGQTMNPSTQDFLNEVDKLNAETIFIFPNNSNIIMAAKQASEISDKQVHVIASKNIPQCIAAMLAFSPETTPAENASAMSEAINHVATGEVTYAVRDTKINGLKIKKSNVIGITEGEIKFTGKSIKAVTEELLSDMVDEDSELISIYYGKDVSEEDANTLAEELADNFEECDVEMHYGGQPLYYYIVSVE
;
A
#
# COMPACT_ATOMS: atom_id res chain seq x y z
N MET A 1 17.38 -34.85 8.92
CA MET A 1 18.42 -34.17 9.73
C MET A 1 17.73 -33.04 10.46
N LYS A 2 17.99 -32.82 11.77
CA LYS A 2 17.49 -31.62 12.45
C LYS A 2 18.20 -30.41 11.84
N THR A 3 17.47 -29.53 11.16
CA THR A 3 18.01 -28.26 10.66
C THR A 3 18.48 -27.44 11.87
N GLN A 4 19.79 -27.23 12.00
CA GLN A 4 20.37 -26.50 13.13
C GLN A 4 20.56 -25.01 12.85
N THR A 5 20.63 -24.64 11.58
CA THR A 5 20.82 -23.28 11.10
C THR A 5 19.92 -22.98 9.90
N ILE A 6 19.60 -21.71 9.69
CA ILE A 6 18.92 -21.21 8.48
C ILE A 6 19.96 -20.51 7.61
N ASP A 7 20.16 -21.02 6.40
CA ASP A 7 20.97 -20.36 5.37
C ASP A 7 20.11 -19.41 4.50
N GLY A 8 20.73 -18.79 3.48
CA GLY A 8 20.04 -17.89 2.57
C GLY A 8 18.92 -18.54 1.75
N GLU A 9 19.11 -19.79 1.30
CA GLU A 9 18.10 -20.52 0.51
C GLU A 9 16.87 -20.84 1.35
N MET A 10 17.09 -21.37 2.56
CA MET A 10 16.03 -21.65 3.51
C MET A 10 15.31 -20.36 3.89
N LEU A 11 16.03 -19.26 4.11
CA LEU A 11 15.41 -17.97 4.43
C LEU A 11 14.52 -17.45 3.29
N ILE A 12 14.96 -17.56 2.02
CA ILE A 12 14.11 -17.23 0.85
C ILE A 12 12.84 -18.08 0.87
N LYS A 13 12.97 -19.40 1.10
CA LYS A 13 11.83 -20.32 1.16
C LYS A 13 10.86 -19.92 2.27
N MET A 14 11.39 -19.59 3.46
CA MET A 14 10.62 -19.12 4.61
C MET A 14 9.84 -17.83 4.30
N PHE A 15 10.48 -16.84 3.67
CA PHE A 15 9.81 -15.61 3.24
C PHE A 15 8.71 -15.88 2.20
N ARG A 16 8.99 -16.69 1.17
CA ARG A 16 7.99 -17.06 0.14
C ARG A 16 6.78 -17.76 0.74
N TYR A 17 6.99 -18.68 1.68
CA TYR A 17 5.89 -19.35 2.37
C TYR A 17 5.13 -18.40 3.32
N GLY A 18 5.83 -17.47 3.98
CA GLY A 18 5.21 -16.42 4.77
C GLY A 18 4.26 -15.55 3.93
N ALA A 19 4.70 -15.14 2.74
CA ALA A 19 3.88 -14.38 1.80
C ALA A 19 2.65 -15.17 1.34
N LYS A 20 2.85 -16.45 0.96
CA LYS A 20 1.76 -17.33 0.56
C LYS A 20 0.73 -17.52 1.67
N ASN A 21 1.19 -17.78 2.91
CA ASN A 21 0.29 -18.01 4.03
C ASN A 21 -0.48 -16.74 4.41
N LEU A 22 0.14 -15.56 4.30
CA LEU A 22 -0.56 -14.30 4.47
C LEU A 22 -1.60 -14.07 3.37
N GLU A 23 -1.29 -14.32 2.11
CA GLU A 23 -2.26 -14.16 1.00
C GLU A 23 -3.47 -15.08 1.16
N ILE A 24 -3.25 -16.35 1.57
CA ILE A 24 -4.33 -17.30 1.89
C ILE A 24 -5.27 -16.75 2.96
N ASN A 25 -4.71 -16.15 4.01
CA ASN A 25 -5.45 -15.67 5.17
C ASN A 25 -5.83 -14.19 5.08
N LYS A 26 -5.53 -13.51 3.96
CA LYS A 26 -5.71 -12.07 3.77
C LYS A 26 -7.10 -11.59 4.17
N ARG A 27 -8.14 -12.30 3.71
CA ARG A 27 -9.54 -11.96 3.99
C ARG A 27 -9.88 -12.07 5.48
N ILE A 28 -9.34 -13.07 6.17
CA ILE A 28 -9.54 -13.24 7.61
C ILE A 28 -8.87 -12.08 8.35
N VAL A 29 -7.67 -11.67 7.93
CA VAL A 29 -6.97 -10.53 8.52
C VAL A 29 -7.73 -9.22 8.28
N ASP A 30 -8.23 -9.02 7.06
CA ASP A 30 -9.08 -7.86 6.69
C ASP A 30 -10.37 -7.81 7.53
N GLU A 31 -11.00 -8.96 7.80
CA GLU A 31 -12.20 -9.06 8.64
C GLU A 31 -11.94 -8.68 10.11
N LEU A 32 -10.71 -8.82 10.61
CA LEU A 32 -10.35 -8.42 11.97
C LEU A 32 -10.06 -6.91 12.10
N ASN A 33 -9.88 -6.19 10.99
CA ASN A 33 -9.48 -4.79 11.01
C ASN A 33 -10.59 -3.89 11.57
N VAL A 34 -10.44 -3.45 12.81
CA VAL A 34 -11.35 -2.54 13.51
C VAL A 34 -10.64 -1.32 14.10
N PHE A 35 -9.31 -1.25 13.98
CA PHE A 35 -8.48 -0.21 14.61
C PHE A 35 -7.29 0.15 13.70
N PRO A 36 -6.95 1.45 13.57
CA PRO A 36 -7.68 2.61 14.09
C PRO A 36 -8.99 2.87 13.32
N VAL A 37 -9.09 2.40 12.08
CA VAL A 37 -10.25 2.59 11.21
C VAL A 37 -10.72 1.22 10.70
N PRO A 38 -12.03 0.89 10.76
CA PRO A 38 -12.57 -0.40 10.32
C PRO A 38 -12.77 -0.47 8.80
N ASP A 39 -11.76 -0.15 8.02
CA ASP A 39 -11.80 -0.11 6.55
C ASP A 39 -11.53 -1.47 5.87
N GLY A 40 -11.11 -2.47 6.64
CA GLY A 40 -11.00 -3.84 6.15
C GLY A 40 -9.86 -4.07 5.17
N ASP A 41 -8.76 -3.31 5.28
CA ASP A 41 -7.65 -3.39 4.31
C ASP A 41 -6.30 -3.89 4.89
N THR A 42 -6.22 -4.18 6.20
CA THR A 42 -4.95 -4.47 6.89
C THR A 42 -4.22 -5.67 6.29
N GLY A 43 -4.94 -6.77 6.04
CA GLY A 43 -4.39 -7.97 5.42
C GLY A 43 -3.97 -7.70 3.97
N THR A 44 -4.75 -6.92 3.23
CA THR A 44 -4.43 -6.52 1.86
C THR A 44 -3.15 -5.68 1.80
N ASN A 45 -3.03 -4.66 2.65
CA ASN A 45 -1.85 -3.81 2.76
C ASN A 45 -0.59 -4.61 3.15
N MET A 46 -0.69 -5.49 4.15
CA MET A 46 0.42 -6.33 4.56
C MET A 46 0.81 -7.34 3.47
N SER A 47 -0.16 -7.98 2.80
CA SER A 47 0.13 -8.96 1.76
C SER A 47 0.84 -8.33 0.56
N LEU A 48 0.36 -7.17 0.10
CA LEU A 48 1.01 -6.43 -0.99
C LEU A 48 2.42 -6.00 -0.62
N THR A 49 2.62 -5.47 0.60
CA THR A 49 3.94 -5.06 1.10
C THR A 49 4.92 -6.24 1.16
N PHE A 50 4.48 -7.35 1.75
CA PHE A 50 5.33 -8.53 1.94
C PHE A 50 5.61 -9.26 0.62
N SER A 51 4.62 -9.31 -0.28
CA SER A 51 4.81 -9.87 -1.63
C SER A 51 5.82 -9.05 -2.44
N HIS A 52 5.82 -7.72 -2.33
CA HIS A 52 6.83 -6.86 -2.94
C HIS A 52 8.23 -7.15 -2.38
N SER A 53 8.33 -7.47 -1.08
CA SER A 53 9.60 -7.87 -0.46
C SER A 53 10.16 -9.14 -1.09
N VAL A 54 9.29 -10.11 -1.35
CA VAL A 54 9.66 -11.41 -1.92
C VAL A 54 10.01 -11.33 -3.41
N SER A 55 9.44 -10.39 -4.17
CA SER A 55 9.78 -10.21 -5.59
C SER A 55 11.20 -9.68 -5.82
N GLU A 56 11.86 -9.15 -4.80
CA GLU A 56 13.22 -8.62 -4.90
C GLU A 56 14.30 -9.70 -4.76
N PHE A 57 13.93 -10.95 -4.41
CA PHE A 57 14.91 -12.02 -4.19
C PHE A 57 15.60 -12.49 -5.46
N ASP A 58 14.94 -12.37 -6.61
CA ASP A 58 15.48 -12.81 -7.90
C ASP A 58 16.64 -11.90 -8.37
N LYS A 59 16.83 -10.74 -7.72
CA LYS A 59 17.91 -9.77 -7.98
C LYS A 59 19.13 -9.95 -7.09
N ILE A 60 19.15 -10.96 -6.20
CA ILE A 60 20.25 -11.17 -5.25
C ILE A 60 21.43 -11.86 -5.96
N GLU A 61 22.54 -11.15 -6.12
CA GLU A 61 23.76 -11.70 -6.72
C GLU A 61 24.54 -12.63 -5.78
N LYS A 62 24.70 -12.22 -4.52
CA LYS A 62 25.42 -13.01 -3.50
C LYS A 62 24.45 -13.49 -2.43
N LEU A 63 24.16 -14.79 -2.44
CA LEU A 63 23.21 -15.39 -1.51
C LEU A 63 23.81 -15.65 -0.13
N ASN A 64 23.24 -15.01 0.90
CA ASN A 64 23.45 -15.30 2.32
C ASN A 64 22.26 -14.72 3.11
N VAL A 65 22.15 -15.04 4.38
CA VAL A 65 21.05 -14.55 5.24
C VAL A 65 20.95 -13.02 5.22
N TYR A 66 22.06 -12.31 5.33
CA TYR A 66 22.03 -10.85 5.36
C TYR A 66 21.54 -10.25 4.04
N SER A 67 22.01 -10.74 2.88
CA SER A 67 21.58 -10.21 1.58
C SER A 67 20.10 -10.47 1.32
N VAL A 68 19.58 -11.63 1.74
CA VAL A 68 18.15 -11.96 1.68
C VAL A 68 17.34 -11.04 2.60
N ALA A 69 17.73 -10.92 3.87
CA ALA A 69 17.03 -10.06 4.82
C ALA A 69 17.08 -8.58 4.40
N LYS A 70 18.22 -8.12 3.87
CA LYS A 70 18.38 -6.76 3.34
C LYS A 70 17.49 -6.53 2.12
N SER A 71 17.46 -7.48 1.17
CA SER A 71 16.57 -7.40 0.00
C SER A 71 15.10 -7.36 0.41
N ALA A 72 14.69 -8.23 1.34
CA ALA A 72 13.34 -8.22 1.91
C ALA A 72 13.01 -6.86 2.54
N SER A 73 13.91 -6.31 3.36
CA SER A 73 13.73 -5.01 3.98
C SER A 73 13.60 -3.89 2.96
N SER A 74 14.45 -3.83 1.95
CA SER A 74 14.39 -2.80 0.91
C SER A 74 13.11 -2.90 0.08
N GLY A 75 12.72 -4.10 -0.34
CA GLY A 75 11.47 -4.32 -1.07
C GLY A 75 10.24 -3.99 -0.23
N ALA A 76 10.23 -4.32 1.06
CA ALA A 76 9.16 -3.96 1.97
C ALA A 76 9.03 -2.45 2.14
N LEU A 77 10.17 -1.75 2.31
CA LEU A 77 10.21 -0.31 2.52
C LEU A 77 9.63 0.43 1.30
N ILE A 78 10.03 0.01 0.12
CA ILE A 78 9.55 0.61 -1.14
C ILE A 78 8.08 0.24 -1.40
N GLY A 79 7.72 -1.02 -1.20
CA GLY A 79 6.38 -1.55 -1.44
C GLY A 79 5.38 -1.27 -0.32
N ALA A 80 5.78 -0.60 0.77
CA ALA A 80 4.95 -0.40 1.95
C ALA A 80 3.66 0.35 1.62
N ARG A 81 2.53 -0.22 2.06
CA ARG A 81 1.18 0.33 1.92
C ARG A 81 0.47 0.36 3.27
N GLY A 82 -0.26 1.44 3.53
CA GLY A 82 -0.99 1.59 4.78
C GLY A 82 -0.08 1.61 6.02
N ASN A 83 -0.68 1.83 7.19
CA ASN A 83 0.07 1.81 8.44
C ASN A 83 0.66 0.42 8.75
N SER A 84 -0.12 -0.65 8.49
CA SER A 84 0.30 -2.03 8.76
C SER A 84 1.47 -2.47 7.88
N GLY A 85 1.47 -2.12 6.59
CA GLY A 85 2.57 -2.41 5.68
C GLY A 85 3.83 -1.63 6.03
N VAL A 86 3.71 -0.34 6.39
CA VAL A 86 4.88 0.42 6.83
C VAL A 86 5.48 -0.17 8.11
N ILE A 87 4.68 -0.51 9.13
CA ILE A 87 5.20 -1.17 10.35
C ILE A 87 5.89 -2.50 10.02
N LEU A 88 5.29 -3.31 9.12
CA LEU A 88 5.89 -4.55 8.65
C LEU A 88 7.26 -4.32 7.98
N SER A 89 7.39 -3.26 7.19
CA SER A 89 8.67 -2.89 6.58
C SER A 89 9.74 -2.54 7.62
N GLN A 90 9.35 -1.91 8.74
CA GLN A 90 10.27 -1.58 9.83
C GLN A 90 10.66 -2.82 10.65
N LEU A 91 9.76 -3.78 10.84
CA LEU A 91 10.09 -5.10 11.41
C LEU A 91 11.15 -5.81 10.55
N LEU A 92 10.96 -5.82 9.22
CA LEU A 92 11.92 -6.40 8.29
C LEU A 92 13.26 -5.67 8.28
N ARG A 93 13.23 -4.34 8.41
CA ARG A 93 14.44 -3.52 8.56
C ARG A 93 15.23 -3.89 9.81
N GLY A 94 14.59 -3.98 10.97
CA GLY A 94 15.29 -4.40 12.19
C GLY A 94 15.77 -5.85 12.14
N PHE A 95 15.02 -6.75 11.48
CA PHE A 95 15.47 -8.11 11.22
C PHE A 95 16.73 -8.13 10.35
N ALA A 96 16.77 -7.36 9.26
CA ALA A 96 17.92 -7.24 8.38
C ALA A 96 19.15 -6.66 9.09
N GLU A 97 18.96 -5.67 9.97
CA GLU A 97 20.03 -5.14 10.82
C GLU A 97 20.60 -6.23 11.75
N GLY A 98 19.74 -7.11 12.28
CA GLY A 98 20.13 -8.21 13.16
C GLY A 98 20.94 -9.28 12.43
N CYS A 99 20.69 -9.45 11.13
CA CYS A 99 21.39 -10.40 10.27
C CYS A 99 22.74 -9.90 9.75
N LYS A 100 23.11 -8.61 9.93
CA LYS A 100 24.27 -7.98 9.25
C LYS A 100 25.60 -8.69 9.39
N ALA A 101 25.85 -9.34 10.51
CA ALA A 101 27.09 -10.05 10.80
C ALA A 101 26.98 -11.59 10.64
N GLN A 102 25.88 -12.08 10.07
CA GLN A 102 25.54 -13.51 10.04
C GLN A 102 25.57 -14.05 8.61
N GLU A 103 26.28 -15.16 8.40
CA GLU A 103 26.20 -15.93 7.15
C GLU A 103 25.01 -16.91 7.17
N GLU A 104 24.74 -17.47 8.35
CA GLU A 104 23.60 -18.34 8.68
C GLU A 104 22.97 -17.91 10.01
N LEU A 105 21.71 -18.25 10.26
CA LEU A 105 21.03 -18.00 11.54
C LEU A 105 20.95 -19.28 12.36
N ASP A 106 21.68 -19.32 13.47
CA ASP A 106 21.41 -20.24 14.57
C ASP A 106 20.32 -19.69 15.51
N ILE A 107 19.99 -20.44 16.56
CA ILE A 107 18.97 -20.06 17.56
C ILE A 107 19.29 -18.70 18.23
N SER A 108 20.55 -18.43 18.55
CA SER A 108 20.97 -17.19 19.21
C SER A 108 20.90 -16.00 18.26
N ALA A 109 21.37 -16.17 17.02
CA ALA A 109 21.33 -15.15 15.99
C ALA A 109 19.88 -14.81 15.61
N LEU A 110 19.01 -15.82 15.47
CA LEU A 110 17.60 -15.62 15.20
C LEU A 110 16.90 -14.88 16.34
N ALA A 111 17.17 -15.25 17.60
CA ALA A 111 16.63 -14.53 18.75
C ALA A 111 17.01 -13.05 18.76
N GLY A 112 18.28 -12.75 18.48
CA GLY A 112 18.78 -11.38 18.36
C GLY A 112 18.10 -10.60 17.23
N ALA A 113 17.93 -11.22 16.06
CA ALA A 113 17.28 -10.60 14.91
C ALA A 113 15.79 -10.30 15.17
N LEU A 114 15.05 -11.21 15.83
CA LEU A 114 13.64 -10.98 16.21
C LEU A 114 13.50 -9.85 17.24
N LYS A 115 14.43 -9.77 18.21
CA LYS A 115 14.43 -8.67 19.17
C LYS A 115 14.73 -7.34 18.51
N LEU A 116 15.70 -7.30 17.60
CA LEU A 116 16.03 -6.06 16.90
C LEU A 116 14.93 -5.62 15.93
N ALA A 117 14.24 -6.56 15.28
CA ALA A 117 13.04 -6.31 14.49
C ALA A 117 12.00 -5.51 15.28
N SER A 118 11.63 -5.99 16.48
CA SER A 118 10.66 -5.30 17.32
C SER A 118 11.16 -3.95 17.84
N ASP A 119 12.43 -3.83 18.22
CA ASP A 119 13.02 -2.57 18.69
C ASP A 119 13.03 -1.47 17.62
N VAL A 120 13.35 -1.82 16.37
CA VAL A 120 13.33 -0.88 15.24
C VAL A 120 11.91 -0.45 14.92
N ALA A 121 10.96 -1.39 14.84
CA ALA A 121 9.56 -1.07 14.56
C ALA A 121 8.94 -0.17 15.63
N TYR A 122 9.19 -0.44 16.92
CA TYR A 122 8.69 0.42 18.01
C TYR A 122 9.23 1.84 17.93
N LYS A 123 10.51 2.02 17.58
CA LYS A 123 11.14 3.35 17.47
C LYS A 123 10.68 4.15 16.24
N ALA A 124 10.27 3.46 15.18
CA ALA A 124 9.84 4.10 13.94
C ALA A 124 8.42 4.70 14.04
N VAL A 125 7.60 4.25 15.00
CA VAL A 125 6.23 4.74 15.18
C VAL A 125 6.21 5.88 16.20
N MET A 126 5.71 7.06 15.84
CA MET A 126 5.70 8.24 16.74
C MET A 126 4.88 8.03 18.02
N LYS A 127 3.78 7.29 17.93
CA LYS A 127 2.91 6.95 19.07
C LYS A 127 2.66 5.44 19.04
N PRO A 128 3.58 4.62 19.56
CA PRO A 128 3.39 3.17 19.59
C PRO A 128 2.24 2.83 20.54
N THR A 129 1.36 1.95 20.11
CA THR A 129 0.14 1.58 20.84
C THR A 129 0.20 0.11 21.24
N GLU A 130 0.04 -0.16 22.53
CA GLU A 130 -0.06 -1.54 23.04
C GLU A 130 -1.35 -2.22 22.57
N GLY A 131 -1.30 -3.54 22.42
CA GLY A 131 -2.40 -4.32 21.85
C GLY A 131 -2.42 -4.36 20.31
N THR A 132 -1.33 -3.93 19.66
CA THR A 132 -1.18 -3.97 18.19
C THR A 132 -0.11 -4.98 17.75
N ILE A 133 0.13 -5.08 16.43
CA ILE A 133 1.26 -5.83 15.83
C ILE A 133 2.59 -5.57 16.54
N LEU A 134 2.81 -4.35 17.04
CA LEU A 134 4.00 -3.98 17.78
C LEU A 134 4.14 -4.84 19.05
N THR A 135 3.09 -4.92 19.86
CA THR A 135 3.08 -5.74 21.09
C THR A 135 3.37 -7.20 20.78
N VAL A 136 2.73 -7.77 19.76
CA VAL A 136 2.96 -9.17 19.36
C VAL A 136 4.42 -9.39 18.97
N ALA A 137 4.99 -8.51 18.14
CA ALA A 137 6.40 -8.59 17.73
C ALA A 137 7.37 -8.45 18.90
N ARG A 138 7.12 -7.51 19.82
CA ARG A 138 7.97 -7.32 21.03
C ARG A 138 7.94 -8.55 21.91
N GLU A 139 6.76 -9.05 22.26
CA GLU A 139 6.63 -10.21 23.14
C GLU A 139 7.30 -11.45 22.53
N MET A 140 7.19 -11.65 21.20
CA MET A 140 7.93 -12.69 20.50
C MET A 140 9.45 -12.51 20.60
N GLY A 141 9.96 -11.29 20.37
CA GLY A 141 11.39 -10.98 20.44
C GLY A 141 11.96 -11.08 21.86
N GLU A 142 11.21 -10.64 22.87
CA GLU A 142 11.58 -10.74 24.28
C GLU A 142 11.59 -12.20 24.77
N PHE A 143 10.57 -12.98 24.41
CA PHE A 143 10.53 -14.41 24.68
C PHE A 143 11.72 -15.12 24.03
N ALA A 144 11.97 -14.85 22.75
CA ALA A 144 13.09 -15.40 22.00
C ALA A 144 14.42 -15.15 22.74
N MET A 145 14.71 -13.88 23.08
CA MET A 145 15.94 -13.51 23.78
C MET A 145 16.04 -14.06 25.20
N ALA A 146 14.93 -14.21 25.91
CA ALA A 146 14.94 -14.75 27.27
C ALA A 146 15.16 -16.27 27.29
N LYS A 147 14.78 -16.99 26.23
CA LYS A 147 14.68 -18.45 26.24
C LYS A 147 15.61 -19.17 25.27
N TYR A 148 16.28 -18.50 24.35
CA TYR A 148 17.07 -19.14 23.28
C TYR A 148 18.06 -20.22 23.79
N ASN A 149 18.74 -20.00 24.92
CA ASN A 149 19.68 -20.95 25.53
C ASN A 149 19.04 -22.27 26.02
N ALA A 150 17.72 -22.34 26.12
CA ALA A 150 16.99 -23.53 26.55
C ALA A 150 16.69 -24.51 25.40
N TYR A 151 17.06 -24.16 24.16
CA TYR A 151 16.71 -24.93 22.98
C TYR A 151 17.94 -25.49 22.27
N ASP A 152 17.80 -26.73 21.78
CA ASP A 152 18.76 -27.45 20.93
C ASP A 152 18.21 -27.71 19.51
N SER A 153 16.99 -27.24 19.23
CA SER A 153 16.25 -27.47 18.00
C SER A 153 15.61 -26.18 17.54
N LEU A 154 15.98 -25.72 16.35
CA LEU A 154 15.47 -24.50 15.74
C LEU A 154 13.96 -24.57 15.49
N GLU A 155 13.47 -25.74 15.09
CA GLU A 155 12.04 -26.04 14.94
C GLU A 155 11.26 -25.79 16.24
N ARG A 156 11.74 -26.35 17.36
CA ARG A 156 11.07 -26.18 18.66
C ARG A 156 11.13 -24.74 19.13
N PHE A 157 12.28 -24.10 18.95
CA PHE A 157 12.47 -22.69 19.30
C PHE A 157 11.48 -21.79 18.55
N ILE A 158 11.40 -21.90 17.22
CA ILE A 158 10.49 -21.09 16.40
C ILE A 158 9.03 -21.40 16.76
N THR A 159 8.68 -22.68 16.94
CA THR A 159 7.33 -23.09 17.35
C THR A 159 6.88 -22.43 18.65
N ASP A 160 7.74 -22.43 19.67
CA ASP A 160 7.43 -21.84 20.98
C ASP A 160 7.38 -20.30 20.92
N VAL A 161 8.24 -19.66 20.12
CA VAL A 161 8.18 -18.21 19.87
C VAL A 161 6.84 -17.84 19.21
N ILE A 162 6.41 -18.58 18.19
CA ILE A 162 5.11 -18.36 17.52
C ILE A 162 3.96 -18.60 18.49
N HIS A 163 4.04 -19.64 19.32
CA HIS A 163 3.03 -19.93 20.34
C HIS A 163 2.90 -18.79 21.36
N HIS A 164 4.02 -18.23 21.84
CA HIS A 164 4.01 -17.05 22.71
C HIS A 164 3.41 -15.82 22.02
N GLY A 165 3.71 -15.62 20.73
CA GLY A 165 3.07 -14.59 19.91
C GLY A 165 1.55 -14.75 19.82
N LYS A 166 1.04 -15.97 19.63
CA LYS A 166 -0.40 -16.25 19.61
C LYS A 166 -1.09 -15.98 20.96
N ILE A 167 -0.47 -16.39 22.06
CA ILE A 167 -0.96 -16.08 23.42
C ILE A 167 -1.04 -14.56 23.62
N THR A 168 -0.06 -13.82 23.11
CA THR A 168 -0.05 -12.36 23.17
C THR A 168 -1.17 -11.76 22.32
N LEU A 169 -1.35 -12.28 21.09
CA LEU A 169 -2.40 -11.86 20.19
C LEU A 169 -3.80 -12.03 20.82
N GLU A 170 -4.05 -13.17 21.47
CA GLU A 170 -5.31 -13.43 22.19
C GLU A 170 -5.58 -12.43 23.33
N LYS A 171 -4.53 -11.81 23.90
CA LYS A 171 -4.62 -10.79 24.95
C LYS A 171 -4.75 -9.37 24.42
N THR A 172 -4.59 -9.14 23.11
CA THR A 172 -4.75 -7.79 22.52
C THR A 172 -6.09 -7.11 22.86
N PRO A 173 -7.24 -7.83 22.98
CA PRO A 173 -8.49 -7.22 23.41
C PRO A 173 -8.50 -6.76 24.88
N GLU A 174 -7.60 -7.27 25.72
CA GLU A 174 -7.46 -6.79 27.10
C GLU A 174 -6.68 -5.47 27.17
N MET A 175 -5.90 -5.17 26.12
CA MET A 175 -5.02 -4.01 26.04
C MET A 175 -5.68 -2.83 25.30
N LEU A 176 -6.55 -3.12 24.33
CA LEU A 176 -7.26 -2.11 23.55
C LEU A 176 -8.79 -2.25 23.67
N PRO A 177 -9.48 -1.24 24.23
CA PRO A 177 -10.94 -1.26 24.40
C PRO A 177 -11.71 -1.53 23.10
N VAL A 178 -11.30 -0.93 21.98
CA VAL A 178 -11.95 -1.08 20.67
C VAL A 178 -11.95 -2.54 20.17
N LEU A 179 -10.85 -3.28 20.40
CA LEU A 179 -10.74 -4.70 20.07
C LEU A 179 -11.70 -5.52 20.94
N LYS A 180 -11.78 -5.19 22.23
CA LYS A 180 -12.69 -5.82 23.20
C LYS A 180 -14.15 -5.65 22.84
N GLU A 181 -14.54 -4.44 22.43
CA GLU A 181 -15.91 -4.11 22.06
C GLU A 181 -16.35 -4.83 20.79
N ALA A 182 -15.45 -4.91 19.80
CA ALA A 182 -15.67 -5.64 18.57
C ALA A 182 -15.54 -7.17 18.72
N GLY A 183 -14.94 -7.65 19.81
CA GLY A 183 -14.76 -9.08 20.08
C GLY A 183 -13.74 -9.74 19.14
N VAL A 184 -12.76 -8.98 18.66
CA VAL A 184 -11.73 -9.43 17.71
C VAL A 184 -10.33 -9.15 18.27
N VAL A 185 -9.33 -9.90 17.80
CA VAL A 185 -7.91 -9.64 18.07
C VAL A 185 -7.34 -8.61 17.09
N ASP A 186 -6.13 -8.12 17.35
CA ASP A 186 -5.44 -7.19 16.44
C ASP A 186 -5.17 -7.82 15.05
N ALA A 187 -5.61 -7.12 14.00
CA ALA A 187 -5.45 -7.58 12.62
C ALA A 187 -3.98 -7.64 12.20
N GLY A 188 -3.17 -6.62 12.54
CA GLY A 188 -1.75 -6.60 12.19
C GLY A 188 -0.97 -7.73 12.88
N GLY A 189 -1.25 -7.98 14.15
CA GLY A 189 -0.70 -9.09 14.94
C GLY A 189 -1.08 -10.44 14.34
N GLN A 190 -2.34 -10.63 13.94
CA GLN A 190 -2.77 -11.84 13.23
C GLN A 190 -2.03 -12.01 11.89
N GLY A 191 -1.85 -10.93 11.12
CA GLY A 191 -1.08 -10.94 9.88
C GLY A 191 0.38 -11.35 10.10
N LEU A 192 1.02 -10.85 11.17
CA LEU A 192 2.38 -11.25 11.55
C LEU A 192 2.44 -12.75 11.91
N ILE A 193 1.47 -13.26 12.68
CA ILE A 193 1.38 -14.70 13.00
C ILE A 193 1.26 -15.52 11.71
N CYS A 194 0.43 -15.13 10.75
CA CYS A 194 0.32 -15.82 9.47
C CYS A 194 1.67 -15.87 8.73
N ILE A 195 2.44 -14.79 8.71
CA ILE A 195 3.77 -14.76 8.07
C ILE A 195 4.70 -15.77 8.72
N VAL A 196 4.86 -15.73 10.05
CA VAL A 196 5.83 -16.59 10.76
C VAL A 196 5.42 -18.05 10.79
N GLU A 197 4.12 -18.35 10.77
CA GLU A 197 3.61 -19.73 10.59
C GLU A 197 3.94 -20.28 9.20
N GLY A 198 3.80 -19.45 8.16
CA GLY A 198 4.23 -19.81 6.82
C GLY A 198 5.73 -20.12 6.79
N ALA A 199 6.54 -19.27 7.41
CA ALA A 199 7.98 -19.49 7.54
C ALA A 199 8.31 -20.80 8.27
N LEU A 200 7.61 -21.12 9.37
CA LEU A 200 7.79 -22.40 10.08
C LEU A 200 7.44 -23.61 9.18
N LYS A 201 6.36 -23.54 8.41
CA LYS A 201 5.99 -24.61 7.46
C LYS A 201 7.07 -24.86 6.41
N ALA A 202 7.72 -23.80 5.90
CA ALA A 202 8.86 -23.95 5.01
C ALA A 202 10.02 -24.72 5.66
N LEU A 203 10.36 -24.37 6.91
CA LEU A 203 11.42 -25.01 7.68
C LEU A 203 11.12 -26.50 7.93
N LEU A 204 9.85 -26.81 8.21
CA LEU A 204 9.36 -28.17 8.42
C LEU A 204 9.19 -28.98 7.12
N ASN A 205 9.33 -28.34 5.95
CA ASN A 205 8.95 -28.89 4.65
C ASN A 205 7.50 -29.38 4.59
N GLU A 206 6.61 -28.72 5.33
CA GLU A 206 5.17 -28.98 5.26
C GLU A 206 4.59 -28.29 4.03
N GLU A 207 3.58 -28.90 3.41
CA GLU A 207 2.81 -28.25 2.37
C GLU A 207 1.90 -27.19 2.98
N LEU A 208 1.86 -26.00 2.38
CA LEU A 208 0.76 -25.08 2.59
C LEU A 208 -0.45 -25.70 1.88
N GLY A 209 -1.39 -26.26 2.65
CA GLY A 209 -2.50 -27.12 2.22
C GLY A 209 -3.52 -26.56 1.22
N VAL A 210 -3.11 -25.63 0.37
CA VAL A 210 -3.74 -25.28 -0.90
C VAL A 210 -2.61 -24.93 -1.87
N GLU A 211 -2.55 -25.61 -3.03
CA GLU A 211 -1.93 -25.06 -4.24
C GLU A 211 -2.75 -23.85 -4.70
N LEU A 212 -2.66 -22.75 -3.94
CA LEU A 212 -2.71 -21.47 -4.59
C LEU A 212 -1.37 -21.36 -5.28
N GLU A 213 -1.38 -21.47 -6.61
CA GLU A 213 -0.49 -20.67 -7.42
C GLU A 213 -0.43 -19.31 -6.72
N ILE A 214 0.69 -18.99 -6.07
CA ILE A 214 1.07 -17.61 -5.97
C ILE A 214 1.27 -17.26 -7.43
N LYS A 215 0.22 -16.81 -8.12
CA LYS A 215 0.42 -16.13 -9.39
C LYS A 215 1.35 -15.00 -9.00
N PRO A 216 2.59 -14.99 -9.48
CA PRO A 216 3.31 -13.75 -9.49
C PRO A 216 2.34 -12.81 -10.22
N SER A 217 2.03 -11.66 -9.64
CA SER A 217 1.45 -10.55 -10.41
C SER A 217 2.43 -10.01 -11.47
N ASN A 218 3.31 -10.88 -12.00
CA ASN A 218 4.29 -10.64 -13.05
C ASN A 218 3.91 -11.31 -14.38
N LEU A 219 2.71 -11.89 -14.54
CA LEU A 219 2.22 -12.22 -15.88
C LEU A 219 1.87 -10.96 -16.73
N ASP A 220 1.86 -9.78 -16.12
CA ASP A 220 1.62 -8.50 -16.79
C ASP A 220 2.90 -7.68 -17.06
N LYS A 221 4.08 -8.18 -16.70
CA LYS A 221 5.34 -7.51 -17.08
C LYS A 221 5.94 -8.23 -18.28
N PHE A 222 5.90 -7.56 -19.41
CA PHE A 222 6.82 -7.82 -20.49
C PHE A 222 8.22 -7.32 -20.13
N VAL A 223 9.25 -7.71 -20.87
CA VAL A 223 10.63 -7.31 -20.56
C VAL A 223 10.68 -5.78 -20.54
N ASP A 224 11.18 -5.22 -19.44
CA ASP A 224 11.25 -3.78 -19.26
C ASP A 224 12.46 -3.24 -20.03
N ASP A 225 12.24 -2.82 -21.27
CA ASP A 225 13.27 -2.21 -22.12
C ASP A 225 13.58 -0.75 -21.71
N SER A 226 13.07 -0.25 -20.57
CA SER A 226 13.24 1.14 -20.14
C SER A 226 14.67 1.59 -19.87
N HIS A 227 15.62 0.66 -19.79
CA HIS A 227 17.05 0.90 -19.61
C HIS A 227 17.88 0.87 -20.91
N MET A 228 17.29 0.56 -22.07
CA MET A 228 17.98 0.52 -23.35
C MET A 228 18.31 1.94 -23.84
N LYS A 229 19.47 2.17 -24.46
CA LYS A 229 19.77 3.47 -25.08
C LYS A 229 19.23 3.50 -26.51
N PRO A 230 18.86 4.67 -27.06
CA PRO A 230 18.43 4.78 -28.46
C PRO A 230 19.44 4.22 -29.47
N GLU A 231 20.73 4.26 -29.10
CA GLU A 231 21.88 3.78 -29.87
C GLU A 231 21.95 2.25 -29.96
N ASP A 232 21.28 1.54 -29.04
CA ASP A 232 21.31 0.07 -28.93
C ASP A 232 20.12 -0.61 -29.62
N ILE A 233 19.20 0.16 -30.23
CA ILE A 233 18.00 -0.38 -30.89
C ILE A 233 18.31 -0.83 -32.32
N THR A 234 18.58 -2.13 -32.48
CA THR A 234 18.78 -2.75 -33.80
C THR A 234 17.47 -2.87 -34.58
N PHE A 235 16.42 -3.39 -33.95
CA PHE A 235 15.09 -3.60 -34.55
C PHE A 235 14.05 -2.65 -33.95
N GLY A 236 13.13 -2.14 -34.77
CA GLY A 236 12.26 -1.02 -34.39
C GLY A 236 11.08 -1.37 -33.50
N TYR A 237 10.60 -2.63 -33.48
CA TYR A 237 9.42 -3.02 -32.72
C TYR A 237 9.74 -4.07 -31.65
N CYS A 238 9.25 -3.82 -30.44
CA CYS A 238 9.12 -4.85 -29.42
C CYS A 238 7.79 -5.57 -29.62
N THR A 239 7.86 -6.88 -29.90
CA THR A 239 6.71 -7.71 -30.22
C THR A 239 6.56 -8.79 -29.16
N GLU A 240 5.42 -8.80 -28.49
CA GLU A 240 5.16 -9.71 -27.39
C GLU A 240 3.78 -10.35 -27.57
N PHE A 241 3.68 -11.64 -27.29
CA PHE A 241 2.43 -12.38 -27.39
C PHE A 241 2.49 -13.69 -26.58
N ILE A 242 1.32 -14.27 -26.33
CA ILE A 242 1.19 -15.59 -25.71
C ILE A 242 0.45 -16.52 -26.66
N ILE A 243 0.99 -17.72 -26.84
CA ILE A 243 0.35 -18.85 -27.54
C ILE A 243 -0.34 -19.71 -26.47
N GLN A 244 -1.64 -19.94 -26.60
CA GLN A 244 -2.42 -20.89 -25.81
C GLN A 244 -2.59 -22.21 -26.57
N GLU A 245 -2.92 -23.29 -25.85
CA GLU A 245 -3.06 -24.64 -26.41
C GLU A 245 -1.74 -25.11 -27.05
N ALA A 246 -0.63 -24.77 -26.39
CA ALA A 246 0.73 -24.93 -26.88
C ALA A 246 1.42 -26.18 -26.30
N GLU A 247 0.67 -27.20 -25.87
CA GLU A 247 1.21 -28.41 -25.23
C GLU A 247 2.24 -29.11 -26.12
N GLU A 248 2.00 -29.15 -27.43
CA GLU A 248 2.85 -29.78 -28.44
C GLU A 248 3.88 -28.83 -29.08
N VAL A 249 3.96 -27.57 -28.63
CA VAL A 249 4.92 -26.59 -29.18
C VAL A 249 6.32 -26.89 -28.67
N ASP A 250 7.25 -27.05 -29.60
CA ASP A 250 8.69 -27.15 -29.32
C ASP A 250 9.28 -25.74 -29.17
N GLU A 251 9.73 -25.43 -27.95
CA GLU A 251 10.36 -24.15 -27.60
C GLU A 251 11.62 -23.87 -28.43
N GLY A 252 12.43 -24.90 -28.69
CA GLY A 252 13.69 -24.81 -29.43
C GLY A 252 13.46 -24.49 -30.90
N GLU A 253 12.49 -25.14 -31.54
CA GLU A 253 12.14 -24.85 -32.94
C GLU A 253 11.51 -23.45 -33.10
N LEU A 254 10.64 -23.06 -32.17
CA LEU A 254 10.03 -21.73 -32.19
C LEU A 254 11.08 -20.64 -31.98
N ARG A 255 11.98 -20.82 -31.00
CA ARG A 255 13.09 -19.90 -30.75
C ARG A 255 14.01 -19.79 -31.96
N ALA A 256 14.41 -20.92 -32.55
CA ALA A 256 15.29 -20.94 -33.72
C ALA A 256 14.68 -20.20 -34.92
N TYR A 257 13.36 -20.26 -35.10
CA TYR A 257 12.67 -19.46 -36.11
C TYR A 257 12.67 -17.97 -35.78
N LEU A 258 12.35 -17.59 -34.54
CA LEU A 258 12.27 -16.19 -34.12
C LEU A 258 13.65 -15.51 -34.12
N ASP A 259 14.73 -16.25 -33.82
CA ASP A 259 16.12 -15.79 -33.95
C ASP A 259 16.48 -15.41 -35.40
N THR A 260 15.73 -15.88 -36.41
CA THR A 260 15.92 -15.44 -37.81
C THR A 260 15.22 -14.12 -38.13
N LEU A 261 14.26 -13.70 -37.30
CA LEU A 261 13.42 -12.52 -37.53
C LEU A 261 13.89 -11.28 -36.75
N GLY A 262 14.75 -11.45 -35.75
CA GLY A 262 15.14 -10.36 -34.87
C GLY A 262 16.12 -10.78 -33.77
N ASP A 263 16.28 -9.92 -32.76
CA ASP A 263 17.12 -10.16 -31.59
C ASP A 263 16.30 -10.15 -30.29
N SER A 264 17.00 -10.29 -29.15
CA SER A 264 16.40 -10.32 -27.81
C SER A 264 15.27 -11.36 -27.67
N VAL A 265 15.40 -12.49 -28.35
CA VAL A 265 14.38 -13.54 -28.37
C VAL A 265 14.30 -14.24 -27.03
N VAL A 266 13.13 -14.13 -26.42
CA VAL A 266 12.75 -14.87 -25.21
C VAL A 266 11.51 -15.69 -25.55
N VAL A 267 11.64 -17.00 -25.47
CA VAL A 267 10.54 -17.95 -25.55
C VAL A 267 10.54 -18.68 -24.20
N VAL A 268 9.42 -18.65 -23.50
CA VAL A 268 9.24 -19.34 -22.22
C VAL A 268 7.98 -20.17 -22.31
N LYS A 269 8.12 -21.49 -22.20
CA LYS A 269 7.00 -22.41 -22.11
C LYS A 269 6.66 -22.71 -20.65
N ASP A 270 5.36 -22.69 -20.35
CA ASP A 270 4.80 -23.09 -19.06
C ASP A 270 3.51 -23.89 -19.32
N ASP A 271 3.54 -25.19 -19.07
CA ASP A 271 2.47 -26.14 -19.41
C ASP A 271 1.88 -25.96 -20.83
N ALA A 272 0.65 -25.42 -20.92
CA ALA A 272 -0.13 -25.26 -22.14
C ALA A 272 0.02 -23.85 -22.78
N ILE A 273 0.91 -23.01 -22.26
CA ILE A 273 1.15 -21.66 -22.77
C ILE A 273 2.62 -21.44 -23.13
N VAL A 274 2.85 -20.66 -24.18
CA VAL A 274 4.19 -20.19 -24.57
C VAL A 274 4.18 -18.67 -24.67
N LYS A 275 4.97 -17.99 -23.84
CA LYS A 275 5.17 -16.54 -23.91
C LYS A 275 6.37 -16.22 -24.78
N VAL A 276 6.20 -15.26 -25.69
CA VAL A 276 7.24 -14.81 -26.60
C VAL A 276 7.47 -13.31 -26.44
N HIS A 277 8.74 -12.91 -26.39
CA HIS A 277 9.23 -11.55 -26.56
C HIS A 277 10.28 -11.56 -27.68
N LEU A 278 10.16 -10.66 -28.63
CA LEU A 278 11.04 -10.54 -29.79
C LEU A 278 11.17 -9.07 -30.19
N HIS A 279 12.39 -8.60 -30.39
CA HIS A 279 12.65 -7.33 -31.06
C HIS A 279 12.80 -7.58 -32.56
N THR A 280 11.89 -7.06 -33.39
CA THR A 280 11.87 -7.30 -34.84
C THR A 280 11.33 -6.11 -35.62
N ASP A 281 11.71 -5.97 -36.89
CA ASP A 281 11.07 -5.02 -37.81
C ASP A 281 9.79 -5.60 -38.46
N ASN A 282 9.54 -6.91 -38.29
CA ASN A 282 8.47 -7.64 -38.97
C ASN A 282 7.59 -8.42 -37.98
N PRO A 283 6.87 -7.74 -37.06
CA PRO A 283 6.00 -8.39 -36.06
C PRO A 283 4.99 -9.36 -36.68
N GLY A 284 4.49 -9.07 -37.89
CA GLY A 284 3.51 -9.89 -38.58
C GLY A 284 3.98 -11.33 -38.86
N LEU A 285 5.27 -11.52 -39.18
CA LEU A 285 5.82 -12.86 -39.46
C LEU A 285 5.92 -13.71 -38.19
N ALA A 286 6.28 -13.08 -37.06
CA ALA A 286 6.33 -13.75 -35.77
C ALA A 286 4.92 -14.19 -35.31
N LEU A 287 3.93 -13.32 -35.49
CA LEU A 287 2.54 -13.63 -35.16
C LEU A 287 1.94 -14.70 -36.09
N GLU A 288 2.24 -14.66 -37.39
CA GLU A 288 1.77 -15.67 -38.34
C GLU A 288 2.31 -17.06 -38.00
N ARG A 289 3.60 -17.16 -37.67
CA ARG A 289 4.19 -18.41 -37.21
C ARG A 289 3.54 -18.89 -35.90
N ALA A 290 3.37 -17.98 -34.94
CA ALA A 290 2.80 -18.31 -33.64
C ALA A 290 1.33 -18.76 -33.75
N GLY A 291 0.54 -18.13 -34.61
CA GLY A 291 -0.86 -18.51 -34.87
C GLY A 291 -1.01 -19.87 -35.57
N SER A 292 0.05 -20.39 -36.20
CA SER A 292 0.06 -21.77 -36.73
C SER A 292 0.27 -22.84 -35.65
N LEU A 293 0.68 -22.44 -34.43
CA LEU A 293 1.06 -23.31 -33.33
C LEU A 293 0.02 -23.34 -32.20
N GLY A 294 -0.91 -22.39 -32.15
CA GLY A 294 -1.97 -22.30 -31.14
C GLY A 294 -2.73 -20.97 -31.18
N GLY A 295 -3.62 -20.76 -30.21
CA GLY A 295 -4.42 -19.53 -30.11
C GLY A 295 -3.62 -18.36 -29.55
N LEU A 296 -3.62 -17.20 -30.22
CA LEU A 296 -2.87 -16.02 -29.75
C LEU A 296 -3.71 -15.14 -28.82
N ILE A 297 -3.14 -14.81 -27.67
CA ILE A 297 -3.69 -13.83 -26.73
C ILE A 297 -2.61 -12.81 -26.31
N ARG A 298 -3.07 -11.67 -25.78
CA ARG A 298 -2.21 -10.62 -25.20
C ARG A 298 -1.10 -10.16 -26.17
N ILE A 299 -1.47 -9.93 -27.43
CA ILE A 299 -0.56 -9.40 -28.45
C ILE A 299 -0.28 -7.92 -28.16
N LYS A 300 1.00 -7.57 -28.06
CA LYS A 300 1.50 -6.20 -27.90
C LYS A 300 2.61 -5.96 -28.91
N ILE A 301 2.53 -4.84 -29.62
CA ILE A 301 3.54 -4.40 -30.58
C ILE A 301 3.81 -2.93 -30.29
N ASP A 302 4.99 -2.64 -29.76
CA ASP A 302 5.41 -1.28 -29.43
C ASP A 302 6.51 -0.82 -30.37
N ASN A 303 6.38 0.39 -30.92
CA ASN A 303 7.47 1.05 -31.63
C ASN A 303 8.47 1.60 -30.62
N MET A 304 9.59 0.91 -30.45
CA MET A 304 10.62 1.30 -29.51
C MET A 304 11.20 2.68 -29.87
N ARG A 305 11.36 2.99 -31.17
CA ARG A 305 11.90 4.29 -31.61
C ARG A 305 10.99 5.47 -31.21
N GLU A 306 9.67 5.29 -31.20
CA GLU A 306 8.73 6.32 -30.70
C GLU A 306 8.70 6.39 -29.17
N GLN A 307 8.79 5.25 -28.48
CA GLN A 307 8.96 5.20 -27.02
C GLN A 307 10.24 5.90 -26.56
N PHE A 308 11.33 5.83 -27.33
CA PHE A 308 12.57 6.52 -27.02
C PHE A 308 12.59 7.97 -27.54
N ALA A 309 11.90 8.29 -28.65
CA ALA A 309 11.71 9.67 -29.09
C ALA A 309 10.90 10.50 -28.07
N SER A 310 9.98 9.88 -27.33
CA SER A 310 9.26 10.52 -26.21
C SER A 310 10.08 10.58 -24.90
N LYS A 311 11.19 9.85 -24.80
CA LYS A 311 12.19 9.94 -23.71
C LYS A 311 13.42 10.81 -24.07
N GLY A 312 13.57 11.19 -25.34
CA GLY A 312 14.66 12.03 -25.83
C GLY A 312 14.44 13.49 -25.45
N SER A 313 15.26 14.01 -24.53
CA SER A 313 15.32 15.40 -24.08
C SER A 313 13.94 16.01 -23.81
N LYS A 314 13.46 15.83 -22.57
CA LYS A 314 12.46 16.76 -22.04
C LYS A 314 13.00 18.19 -22.30
N PRO A 315 12.24 19.09 -22.94
CA PRO A 315 12.61 20.50 -22.93
C PRO A 315 12.79 20.88 -21.46
N ASP A 316 13.91 21.52 -21.10
CA ASP A 316 14.26 21.91 -19.73
C ASP A 316 12.98 22.20 -18.93
N GLU A 317 12.52 21.22 -18.14
CA GLU A 317 11.33 21.42 -17.32
C GLU A 317 11.72 22.56 -16.38
N VAL A 318 11.07 23.71 -16.51
CA VAL A 318 11.41 24.88 -15.72
C VAL A 318 11.38 24.46 -14.26
N LEU A 319 12.51 24.59 -13.57
CA LEU A 319 12.58 24.34 -12.14
C LEU A 319 11.63 25.34 -11.46
N ILE A 320 10.58 24.81 -10.84
CA ILE A 320 9.62 25.62 -10.09
C ILE A 320 10.05 25.69 -8.62
N PRO A 321 9.83 26.81 -7.91
CA PRO A 321 10.20 26.90 -6.49
C PRO A 321 9.46 25.88 -5.63
N TYR A 322 8.17 25.66 -5.93
CA TYR A 322 7.27 24.83 -5.13
C TYR A 322 6.46 23.88 -6.00
N GLY A 323 6.43 22.60 -5.61
CA GLY A 323 5.54 21.59 -6.16
C GLY A 323 4.63 21.01 -5.07
N PHE A 324 3.43 20.61 -5.46
CA PHE A 324 2.42 20.09 -4.54
C PHE A 324 1.91 18.73 -5.03
N ILE A 325 1.85 17.75 -4.13
CA ILE A 325 1.31 16.41 -4.39
C ILE A 325 0.15 16.18 -3.44
N ALA A 326 -1.04 15.86 -3.95
CA ALA A 326 -2.18 15.48 -3.11
C ALA A 326 -2.72 14.10 -3.51
N VAL A 327 -3.32 13.38 -2.56
CA VAL A 327 -4.07 12.15 -2.86
C VAL A 327 -5.56 12.49 -2.97
N SER A 328 -6.23 11.96 -4.00
CA SER A 328 -7.64 12.24 -4.26
C SER A 328 -8.45 10.98 -4.62
N PRO A 329 -9.64 10.78 -4.01
CA PRO A 329 -10.50 9.63 -4.28
C PRO A 329 -11.52 9.85 -5.41
N GLY A 330 -11.58 11.04 -6.02
CA GLY A 330 -12.61 11.37 -7.02
C GLY A 330 -12.15 12.39 -8.06
N ASP A 331 -12.80 12.36 -9.23
CA ASP A 331 -12.45 13.23 -10.35
C ASP A 331 -12.78 14.72 -10.07
N GLY A 332 -13.89 14.97 -9.37
CA GLY A 332 -14.29 16.32 -8.95
C GLY A 332 -13.28 16.93 -7.97
N LEU A 333 -12.90 16.18 -6.94
CA LEU A 333 -11.85 16.58 -6.00
C LEU A 333 -10.49 16.74 -6.67
N THR A 334 -10.16 15.87 -7.64
CA THR A 334 -8.92 15.99 -8.42
C THR A 334 -8.89 17.29 -9.22
N LYS A 335 -10.03 17.71 -9.78
CA LYS A 335 -10.14 18.99 -10.47
C LYS A 335 -9.98 20.15 -9.49
N LEU A 336 -10.67 20.12 -8.36
CA LEU A 336 -10.57 21.12 -7.30
C LEU A 336 -9.12 21.33 -6.83
N PHE A 337 -8.37 20.25 -6.59
CA PHE A 337 -6.97 20.35 -6.22
C PHE A 337 -6.11 20.99 -7.31
N LYS A 338 -6.34 20.66 -8.58
CA LYS A 338 -5.63 21.30 -9.69
C LYS A 338 -5.94 22.80 -9.77
N ASP A 339 -7.20 23.18 -9.55
CA ASP A 339 -7.63 24.57 -9.53
C ASP A 339 -7.00 25.35 -8.36
N LEU A 340 -6.72 24.68 -7.23
CA LEU A 340 -5.96 25.22 -6.08
C LEU A 340 -4.44 25.24 -6.29
N GLY A 341 -3.93 24.78 -7.43
CA GLY A 341 -2.50 24.78 -7.74
C GLY A 341 -1.74 23.51 -7.35
N VAL A 342 -2.44 22.44 -6.98
CA VAL A 342 -1.80 21.12 -6.75
C VAL A 342 -1.21 20.62 -8.07
N THR A 343 0.10 20.39 -8.08
CA THR A 343 0.86 20.08 -9.31
C THR A 343 0.67 18.64 -9.76
N ARG A 344 0.56 17.69 -8.82
CA ARG A 344 0.34 16.27 -9.09
C ARG A 344 -0.72 15.72 -8.15
N VAL A 345 -1.60 14.89 -8.70
CA VAL A 345 -2.63 14.21 -7.91
C VAL A 345 -2.44 12.70 -8.06
N ILE A 346 -2.26 12.01 -6.95
CA ILE A 346 -2.25 10.56 -6.88
C ILE A 346 -3.69 10.10 -6.68
N SER A 347 -4.17 9.22 -7.55
CA SER A 347 -5.47 8.57 -7.31
C SER A 347 -5.34 7.62 -6.12
N GLY A 348 -6.18 7.81 -5.11
CA GLY A 348 -6.17 6.99 -3.90
C GLY A 348 -7.32 7.34 -2.97
N GLY A 349 -7.58 6.48 -2.00
CA GLY A 349 -8.70 6.67 -1.05
C GLY A 349 -8.67 5.59 0.02
N GLN A 350 -9.73 5.48 0.81
CA GLN A 350 -9.75 4.61 2.00
C GLN A 350 -9.34 3.16 1.73
N THR A 351 -9.74 2.61 0.58
CA THR A 351 -9.45 1.21 0.17
C THR A 351 -8.34 1.08 -0.88
N MET A 352 -7.91 2.19 -1.47
CA MET A 352 -6.87 2.26 -2.51
C MET A 352 -5.73 3.13 -2.00
N ASN A 353 -5.01 2.63 -1.00
CA ASN A 353 -3.94 3.34 -0.33
C ASN A 353 -2.66 3.34 -1.19
N PRO A 354 -2.16 4.51 -1.64
CA PRO A 354 -0.89 4.60 -2.34
C PRO A 354 0.27 4.05 -1.51
N SER A 355 1.21 3.42 -2.19
CA SER A 355 2.46 2.93 -1.60
C SER A 355 3.51 4.03 -1.46
N THR A 356 4.55 3.74 -0.69
CA THR A 356 5.75 4.59 -0.62
C THR A 356 6.34 4.85 -2.03
N GLN A 357 6.40 3.83 -2.88
CA GLN A 357 6.85 3.97 -4.27
C GLN A 357 5.94 4.89 -5.10
N ASP A 358 4.63 4.88 -4.87
CA ASP A 358 3.71 5.76 -5.62
C ASP A 358 3.99 7.23 -5.32
N PHE A 359 4.27 7.57 -4.05
CA PHE A 359 4.72 8.92 -3.68
C PHE A 359 6.08 9.26 -4.29
N LEU A 360 7.08 8.37 -4.19
CA LEU A 360 8.40 8.58 -4.79
C LEU A 360 8.32 8.83 -6.29
N ASN A 361 7.50 8.05 -7.01
CA ASN A 361 7.30 8.22 -8.45
C ASN A 361 6.78 9.62 -8.81
N GLU A 362 5.91 10.20 -7.99
CA GLU A 362 5.38 11.55 -8.23
C GLU A 362 6.36 12.64 -7.81
N VAL A 363 7.11 12.43 -6.72
CA VAL A 363 8.22 13.30 -6.31
C VAL A 363 9.29 13.36 -7.41
N ASP A 364 9.67 12.23 -7.99
CA ASP A 364 10.70 12.14 -9.02
C ASP A 364 10.28 12.83 -10.32
N LYS A 365 9.00 12.72 -10.69
CA LYS A 365 8.43 13.40 -11.86
C LYS A 365 8.34 14.92 -11.72
N LEU A 366 8.40 15.47 -10.50
CA LEU A 366 8.32 16.91 -10.25
C LEU A 366 9.69 17.58 -10.27
N ASN A 367 9.91 18.52 -11.19
CA ASN A 367 11.10 19.38 -11.15
C ASN A 367 10.86 20.63 -10.27
N ALA A 368 10.82 20.44 -8.96
CA ALA A 368 10.62 21.52 -7.98
C ALA A 368 11.75 21.56 -6.93
N GLU A 369 12.10 22.76 -6.46
CA GLU A 369 13.09 22.92 -5.37
C GLU A 369 12.56 22.35 -4.05
N THR A 370 11.32 22.69 -3.70
CA THR A 370 10.61 22.18 -2.52
C THR A 370 9.30 21.51 -2.94
N ILE A 371 9.00 20.35 -2.36
CA ILE A 371 7.75 19.61 -2.61
C ILE A 371 6.95 19.47 -1.32
N PHE A 372 5.66 19.79 -1.35
CA PHE A 372 4.73 19.52 -0.27
C PHE A 372 3.82 18.34 -0.64
N ILE A 373 3.65 17.40 0.29
CA ILE A 373 2.77 16.23 0.11
C ILE A 373 1.60 16.32 1.09
N PHE A 374 0.38 16.15 0.58
CA PHE A 374 -0.88 16.08 1.31
C PHE A 374 -1.49 14.68 1.16
N PRO A 375 -1.29 13.79 2.15
CA PRO A 375 -1.75 12.41 2.09
C PRO A 375 -3.28 12.29 2.07
N ASN A 376 -4.01 13.22 2.69
CA ASN A 376 -5.48 13.28 2.71
C ASN A 376 -6.17 12.00 3.21
N ASN A 377 -5.43 11.16 3.92
CA ASN A 377 -5.88 9.91 4.51
C ASN A 377 -4.86 9.49 5.57
N SER A 378 -5.33 9.24 6.79
CA SER A 378 -4.49 8.90 7.94
C SER A 378 -3.65 7.62 7.73
N ASN A 379 -4.11 6.70 6.90
CA ASN A 379 -3.45 5.42 6.65
C ASN A 379 -2.20 5.53 5.77
N ILE A 380 -2.03 6.65 5.06
CA ILE A 380 -0.93 6.83 4.10
C ILE A 380 0.00 7.99 4.47
N ILE A 381 -0.23 8.66 5.60
CA ILE A 381 0.71 9.64 6.17
C ILE A 381 2.09 9.00 6.38
N MET A 382 2.12 7.77 6.90
CA MET A 382 3.39 7.08 7.18
C MET A 382 4.14 6.73 5.89
N ALA A 383 3.43 6.30 4.84
CA ALA A 383 4.01 6.02 3.53
C ALA A 383 4.56 7.30 2.86
N ALA A 384 3.82 8.41 2.95
CA ALA A 384 4.29 9.72 2.46
C ALA A 384 5.55 10.21 3.20
N LYS A 385 5.57 10.08 4.54
CA LYS A 385 6.77 10.41 5.34
C LYS A 385 7.96 9.54 4.99
N GLN A 386 7.73 8.24 4.81
CA GLN A 386 8.79 7.33 4.39
C GLN A 386 9.33 7.69 2.99
N ALA A 387 8.47 8.08 2.05
CA ALA A 387 8.89 8.56 0.74
C ALA A 387 9.73 9.85 0.85
N SER A 388 9.35 10.76 1.74
CA SER A 388 10.11 11.99 2.04
C SER A 388 11.49 11.69 2.64
N GLU A 389 11.64 10.66 3.47
CA GLU A 389 12.93 10.25 4.04
C GLU A 389 13.85 9.55 3.02
N ILE A 390 13.26 8.87 2.03
CA ILE A 390 14.01 8.14 0.98
C ILE A 390 14.42 9.07 -0.16
N SER A 391 13.64 10.11 -0.46
CA SER A 391 13.90 11.02 -1.57
C SER A 391 15.13 11.89 -1.33
N ASP A 392 15.88 12.16 -2.41
CA ASP A 392 16.99 13.13 -2.40
C ASP A 392 16.51 14.59 -2.52
N LYS A 393 15.21 14.82 -2.73
CA LYS A 393 14.61 16.17 -2.87
C LYS A 393 14.14 16.72 -1.52
N GLN A 394 13.98 18.04 -1.43
CA GLN A 394 13.39 18.67 -0.25
C GLN A 394 11.88 18.43 -0.24
N VAL A 395 11.43 17.45 0.56
CA VAL A 395 10.02 17.07 0.68
C VAL A 395 9.50 17.38 2.07
N HIS A 396 8.36 18.07 2.18
CA HIS A 396 7.62 18.31 3.41
C HIS A 396 6.26 17.60 3.36
N VAL A 397 6.01 16.69 4.31
CA VAL A 397 4.72 16.02 4.42
C VAL A 397 3.82 16.79 5.38
N ILE A 398 2.77 17.38 4.85
CA ILE A 398 1.71 18.00 5.62
C ILE A 398 0.70 16.91 5.96
N ALA A 399 0.55 16.59 7.24
CA ALA A 399 -0.15 15.37 7.70
C ALA A 399 -1.70 15.48 7.64
N SER A 400 -2.24 15.92 6.50
CA SER A 400 -3.68 15.96 6.24
C SER A 400 -4.28 14.55 6.25
N LYS A 401 -5.43 14.43 6.92
CA LYS A 401 -6.14 13.16 7.11
C LYS A 401 -7.37 13.03 6.21
N ASN A 402 -7.82 14.13 5.62
CA ASN A 402 -8.98 14.19 4.75
C ASN A 402 -8.83 15.34 3.74
N ILE A 403 -9.84 15.46 2.87
CA ILE A 403 -9.85 16.39 1.75
C ILE A 403 -9.95 17.86 2.19
N PRO A 404 -10.87 18.25 3.10
CA PRO A 404 -10.93 19.65 3.55
C PRO A 404 -9.64 20.15 4.19
N GLN A 405 -8.96 19.32 4.98
CA GLN A 405 -7.67 19.66 5.56
C GLN A 405 -6.60 20.00 4.51
N CYS A 406 -6.64 19.34 3.34
CA CYS A 406 -5.76 19.69 2.22
C CYS A 406 -6.05 21.08 1.67
N ILE A 407 -7.33 21.43 1.55
CA ILE A 407 -7.79 22.70 0.99
C ILE A 407 -7.37 23.83 1.94
N ALA A 408 -7.67 23.70 3.23
CA ALA A 408 -7.26 24.65 4.26
C ALA A 408 -5.74 24.86 4.29
N ALA A 409 -4.96 23.76 4.20
CA ALA A 409 -3.51 23.86 4.12
C ALA A 409 -3.04 24.59 2.85
N MET A 410 -3.63 24.30 1.69
CA MET A 410 -3.29 24.99 0.44
C MET A 410 -3.63 26.49 0.50
N LEU A 411 -4.73 26.88 1.15
CA LEU A 411 -5.11 28.28 1.33
C LEU A 411 -4.16 29.04 2.28
N ALA A 412 -3.54 28.33 3.23
CA ALA A 412 -2.54 28.90 4.14
C ALA A 412 -1.13 29.06 3.51
N PHE A 413 -0.90 28.55 2.31
CA PHE A 413 0.38 28.66 1.62
C PHE A 413 0.70 30.11 1.23
N SER A 414 1.95 30.52 1.45
CA SER A 414 2.47 31.80 0.97
C SER A 414 3.80 31.61 0.23
N PRO A 415 3.93 32.07 -1.03
CA PRO A 415 5.19 31.95 -1.77
C PRO A 415 6.32 32.84 -1.19
N GLU A 416 5.98 33.81 -0.33
CA GLU A 416 6.90 34.79 0.26
C GLU A 416 7.58 34.30 1.55
N THR A 417 7.15 33.16 2.09
CA THR A 417 7.70 32.58 3.33
C THR A 417 8.61 31.39 3.04
N THR A 418 9.43 31.01 4.03
CA THR A 418 10.33 29.86 3.87
C THR A 418 9.55 28.53 3.80
N PRO A 419 10.12 27.47 3.21
CA PRO A 419 9.51 26.13 3.21
C PRO A 419 9.08 25.62 4.60
N ALA A 420 9.89 25.88 5.62
CA ALA A 420 9.61 25.44 6.99
C ALA A 420 8.46 26.23 7.64
N GLU A 421 8.39 27.54 7.41
CA GLU A 421 7.28 28.38 7.86
C GLU A 421 5.98 27.99 7.17
N ASN A 422 6.02 27.76 5.85
CA ASN A 422 4.89 27.21 5.10
C ASN A 422 4.43 25.87 5.67
N ALA A 423 5.35 24.94 5.92
CA ALA A 423 5.00 23.64 6.48
C ALA A 423 4.31 23.76 7.86
N SER A 424 4.77 24.71 8.69
CA SER A 424 4.15 25.00 9.98
C SER A 424 2.77 25.62 9.83
N ALA A 425 2.62 26.66 9.01
CA ALA A 425 1.35 27.36 8.79
C ALA A 425 0.29 26.43 8.18
N MET A 426 0.67 25.65 7.17
CA MET A 426 -0.18 24.61 6.58
C MET A 426 -0.63 23.57 7.61
N SER A 427 0.28 23.13 8.49
CA SER A 427 -0.04 22.15 9.54
C SER A 427 -0.92 22.74 10.64
N GLU A 428 -0.81 24.04 10.91
CA GLU A 428 -1.67 24.76 11.85
C GLU A 428 -3.09 24.91 11.31
N ALA A 429 -3.22 25.32 10.03
CA ALA A 429 -4.50 25.48 9.34
C ALA A 429 -5.37 24.20 9.36
N ILE A 430 -4.74 23.02 9.28
CA ILE A 430 -5.42 21.72 9.37
C ILE A 430 -6.19 21.55 10.68
N ASN A 431 -5.74 22.15 11.79
CA ASN A 431 -6.38 22.01 13.09
C ASN A 431 -7.54 22.98 13.31
N HIS A 432 -7.75 23.93 12.40
CA HIS A 432 -8.83 24.91 12.47
C HIS A 432 -10.06 24.51 11.65
N VAL A 433 -10.03 23.35 10.99
CA VAL A 433 -11.16 22.86 10.19
C VAL A 433 -11.76 21.64 10.86
N ALA A 434 -13.03 21.74 11.26
CA ALA A 434 -13.79 20.60 11.73
C ALA A 434 -14.24 19.76 10.53
N THR A 435 -14.04 18.45 10.59
CA THR A 435 -14.28 17.58 9.43
C THR A 435 -15.23 16.42 9.72
N GLY A 436 -16.06 16.12 8.73
CA GLY A 436 -17.05 15.06 8.81
C GLY A 436 -17.22 14.28 7.52
N GLU A 437 -17.68 13.04 7.65
CA GLU A 437 -17.91 12.15 6.52
C GLU A 437 -19.23 11.39 6.70
N VAL A 438 -20.00 11.27 5.60
CA VAL A 438 -21.24 10.49 5.56
C VAL A 438 -21.07 9.34 4.59
N THR A 439 -21.15 8.11 5.09
CA THR A 439 -20.94 6.88 4.31
C THR A 439 -21.89 5.77 4.78
N TYR A 440 -21.66 4.53 4.38
CA TYR A 440 -22.46 3.37 4.75
C TYR A 440 -21.61 2.27 5.40
N ALA A 441 -22.22 1.53 6.33
CA ALA A 441 -21.57 0.42 7.00
C ALA A 441 -21.45 -0.81 6.10
N VAL A 442 -20.26 -1.39 5.97
CA VAL A 442 -20.03 -2.61 5.18
C VAL A 442 -20.37 -3.91 5.92
N ARG A 443 -20.51 -3.86 7.24
CA ARG A 443 -20.82 -5.00 8.12
C ARG A 443 -21.62 -4.57 9.36
N ASP A 444 -22.16 -5.57 10.05
CA ASP A 444 -22.72 -5.39 11.39
C ASP A 444 -21.59 -5.20 12.40
N THR A 445 -21.69 -4.19 13.26
CA THR A 445 -20.71 -3.94 14.32
C THR A 445 -21.33 -3.17 15.48
N LYS A 446 -20.61 -3.09 16.60
CA LYS A 446 -20.95 -2.23 17.73
C LYS A 446 -19.73 -1.39 18.08
N ILE A 447 -19.87 -0.07 17.98
CA ILE A 447 -18.80 0.90 18.23
C ILE A 447 -19.39 2.03 19.08
N ASN A 448 -18.70 2.45 20.14
CA ASN A 448 -19.15 3.55 21.02
C ASN A 448 -20.58 3.37 21.56
N GLY A 449 -21.00 2.12 21.78
CA GLY A 449 -22.37 1.78 22.21
C GLY A 449 -23.43 1.76 21.09
N LEU A 450 -23.14 2.30 19.91
CA LEU A 450 -24.03 2.30 18.74
C LEU A 450 -24.09 0.91 18.12
N LYS A 451 -25.29 0.44 17.80
CA LYS A 451 -25.49 -0.79 17.02
C LYS A 451 -25.59 -0.44 15.55
N ILE A 452 -24.53 -0.73 14.80
CA ILE A 452 -24.44 -0.43 13.38
C ILE A 452 -24.76 -1.71 12.62
N LYS A 453 -25.75 -1.66 11.74
CA LYS A 453 -26.04 -2.76 10.82
C LYS A 453 -25.45 -2.48 9.46
N LYS A 454 -25.10 -3.53 8.72
CA LYS A 454 -24.71 -3.46 7.32
C LYS A 454 -25.71 -2.62 6.53
N SER A 455 -25.17 -1.77 5.66
CA SER A 455 -25.90 -0.79 4.83
C SER A 455 -26.60 0.33 5.59
N ASN A 456 -26.38 0.49 6.89
CA ASN A 456 -26.81 1.71 7.59
C ASN A 456 -25.95 2.87 7.13
N VAL A 457 -26.54 4.05 7.03
CA VAL A 457 -25.79 5.29 6.85
C VAL A 457 -25.11 5.62 8.17
N ILE A 458 -23.84 6.00 8.13
CA ILE A 458 -23.06 6.38 9.29
C ILE A 458 -22.47 7.77 9.08
N GLY A 459 -22.47 8.55 10.15
CA GLY A 459 -21.82 9.86 10.24
C GLY A 459 -20.58 9.75 11.10
N ILE A 460 -19.45 10.19 10.54
CA ILE A 460 -18.13 10.13 11.15
C ILE A 460 -17.65 11.56 11.36
N THR A 461 -17.28 11.90 12.59
CA THR A 461 -16.71 13.21 12.94
C THR A 461 -15.32 12.98 13.52
N GLU A 462 -14.30 13.63 12.97
CA GLU A 462 -12.90 13.48 13.43
C GLU A 462 -12.41 12.01 13.51
N GLY A 463 -12.90 11.16 12.59
CA GLY A 463 -12.57 9.74 12.51
C GLY A 463 -13.35 8.83 13.44
N GLU A 464 -14.27 9.35 14.26
CA GLU A 464 -15.13 8.58 15.14
C GLU A 464 -16.56 8.47 14.60
N ILE A 465 -17.11 7.26 14.56
CA ILE A 465 -18.52 7.05 14.20
C ILE A 465 -19.39 7.54 15.35
N LYS A 466 -20.11 8.65 15.13
CA LYS A 466 -21.03 9.26 16.11
C LYS A 466 -22.49 9.03 15.78
N PHE A 467 -22.83 8.92 14.50
CA PHE A 467 -24.22 8.85 14.04
C PHE A 467 -24.46 7.60 13.20
N THR A 468 -25.67 7.02 13.32
CA THR A 468 -26.08 5.87 12.52
C THR A 468 -27.58 5.95 12.22
N GLY A 469 -27.94 5.70 10.97
CA GLY A 469 -29.32 5.82 10.50
C GLY A 469 -29.57 5.08 9.19
N LYS A 470 -30.70 5.40 8.55
CA LYS A 470 -31.09 4.86 7.23
C LYS A 470 -31.22 5.94 6.16
N SER A 471 -31.35 7.21 6.56
CA SER A 471 -31.51 8.34 5.65
C SER A 471 -30.17 9.06 5.56
N ILE A 472 -29.70 9.32 4.35
CA ILE A 472 -28.47 10.08 4.12
C ILE A 472 -28.66 11.50 4.68
N LYS A 473 -29.73 12.17 4.27
CA LYS A 473 -30.09 13.52 4.73
C LYS A 473 -30.10 13.65 6.26
N ALA A 474 -30.85 12.78 6.95
CA ALA A 474 -31.00 12.91 8.40
C ALA A 474 -29.68 12.71 9.15
N VAL A 475 -28.83 11.79 8.66
CA VAL A 475 -27.49 11.59 9.25
C VAL A 475 -26.58 12.76 8.95
N THR A 476 -26.66 13.38 7.76
CA THR A 476 -25.92 14.60 7.44
C THR A 476 -26.33 15.78 8.33
N GLU A 477 -27.63 15.98 8.55
CA GLU A 477 -28.15 17.04 9.42
C GLU A 477 -27.71 16.86 10.88
N GLU A 478 -27.81 15.63 11.41
CA GLU A 478 -27.33 15.30 12.76
C GLU A 478 -25.82 15.54 12.90
N LEU A 479 -25.06 15.16 11.87
CA LEU A 479 -23.61 15.35 11.85
C LEU A 479 -23.23 16.84 11.82
N LEU A 480 -23.85 17.65 10.97
CA LEU A 480 -23.59 19.09 10.92
C LEU A 480 -24.02 19.80 12.22
N SER A 481 -25.13 19.39 12.81
CA SER A 481 -25.60 19.95 14.09
C SER A 481 -24.63 19.68 15.27
N ASP A 482 -23.81 18.63 15.18
CA ASP A 482 -22.74 18.32 16.16
C ASP A 482 -21.43 19.06 15.85
N MET A 483 -21.23 19.48 14.60
CA MET A 483 -20.00 20.14 14.14
C MET A 483 -20.06 21.66 14.18
N VAL A 484 -21.24 22.24 13.91
CA VAL A 484 -21.44 23.70 13.87
C VAL A 484 -21.54 24.25 15.29
N ASP A 485 -20.80 25.33 15.55
CA ASP A 485 -20.82 26.09 16.79
C ASP A 485 -21.07 27.59 16.54
N GLU A 486 -20.95 28.41 17.58
CA GLU A 486 -21.22 29.85 17.52
C GLU A 486 -20.17 30.67 16.74
N ASP A 487 -19.01 30.07 16.47
CA ASP A 487 -17.90 30.71 15.75
C ASP A 487 -17.83 30.24 14.28
N SER A 488 -18.71 29.33 13.86
CA SER A 488 -18.73 28.74 12.51
C SER A 488 -19.32 29.69 11.47
N GLU A 489 -18.61 29.93 10.37
CA GLU A 489 -19.02 30.86 9.30
C GLU A 489 -19.30 30.16 7.97
N LEU A 490 -18.66 29.01 7.70
CA LEU A 490 -18.74 28.33 6.40
C LEU A 490 -18.94 26.82 6.55
N ILE A 491 -19.89 26.27 5.79
CA ILE A 491 -20.11 24.83 5.64
C ILE A 491 -19.83 24.45 4.18
N SER A 492 -18.74 23.72 3.95
CA SER A 492 -18.41 23.20 2.62
C SER A 492 -18.75 21.71 2.53
N ILE A 493 -19.52 21.33 1.50
CA ILE A 493 -19.98 19.96 1.30
C ILE A 493 -19.53 19.43 -0.07
N TYR A 494 -18.86 18.28 -0.07
CA TYR A 494 -18.38 17.61 -1.28
C TYR A 494 -19.17 16.32 -1.52
N TYR A 495 -20.03 16.30 -2.54
CA TYR A 495 -20.89 15.13 -2.80
C TYR A 495 -20.22 14.07 -3.69
N GLY A 496 -20.47 12.81 -3.35
CA GLY A 496 -19.89 11.64 -4.00
C GLY A 496 -20.58 11.28 -5.32
N LYS A 497 -20.00 10.30 -6.03
CA LYS A 497 -20.50 9.88 -7.35
C LYS A 497 -21.92 9.28 -7.34
N ASP A 498 -22.35 8.76 -6.19
CA ASP A 498 -23.63 8.08 -6.02
C ASP A 498 -24.75 9.06 -5.57
N VAL A 499 -24.42 10.35 -5.41
CA VAL A 499 -25.38 11.42 -5.12
C VAL A 499 -25.61 12.22 -6.41
N SER A 500 -26.88 12.43 -6.77
CA SER A 500 -27.22 13.25 -7.93
C SER A 500 -27.03 14.74 -7.62
N GLU A 501 -26.71 15.54 -8.64
CA GLU A 501 -26.58 17.00 -8.49
C GLU A 501 -27.90 17.64 -8.01
N GLU A 502 -29.06 17.10 -8.42
CA GLU A 502 -30.38 17.55 -7.97
C GLU A 502 -30.60 17.29 -6.47
N ASP A 503 -30.25 16.09 -5.99
CA ASP A 503 -30.35 15.75 -4.56
C ASP A 503 -29.37 16.57 -3.73
N ALA A 504 -28.15 16.79 -4.23
CA ALA A 504 -27.13 17.61 -3.57
C ALA A 504 -27.59 19.06 -3.42
N ASN A 505 -28.10 19.67 -4.49
CA ASN A 505 -28.60 21.04 -4.45
C ASN A 505 -29.83 21.18 -3.55
N THR A 506 -30.75 20.21 -3.58
CA THR A 506 -31.91 20.19 -2.67
C THR A 506 -31.45 20.16 -1.22
N LEU A 507 -30.48 19.31 -0.87
CA LEU A 507 -29.93 19.26 0.47
C LEU A 507 -29.22 20.57 0.86
N ALA A 508 -28.48 21.19 -0.07
CA ALA A 508 -27.81 22.47 0.18
C ALA A 508 -28.79 23.59 0.53
N GLU A 509 -29.92 23.70 -0.20
CA GLU A 509 -30.98 24.67 0.08
C GLU A 509 -31.58 24.45 1.49
N GLU A 510 -31.88 23.20 1.83
CA GLU A 510 -32.45 22.85 3.15
C GLU A 510 -31.46 23.10 4.30
N LEU A 511 -30.16 22.87 4.07
CA LEU A 511 -29.13 23.15 5.06
C LEU A 511 -28.91 24.66 5.24
N ALA A 512 -28.96 25.45 4.17
CA ALA A 512 -28.88 26.91 4.26
C ALA A 512 -30.03 27.51 5.09
N ASP A 513 -31.24 26.95 4.98
CA ASP A 513 -32.37 27.35 5.82
C ASP A 513 -32.20 26.93 7.30
N ASN A 514 -31.54 25.80 7.57
CA ASN A 514 -31.33 25.29 8.93
C ASN A 514 -30.15 25.94 9.66
N PHE A 515 -29.14 26.41 8.92
CA PHE A 515 -27.91 27.01 9.42
C PHE A 515 -27.79 28.46 8.92
N GLU A 516 -28.75 29.31 9.27
CA GLU A 516 -28.85 30.70 8.76
C GLU A 516 -27.63 31.59 9.06
N GLU A 517 -26.78 31.19 10.00
CA GLU A 517 -25.56 31.92 10.39
C GLU A 517 -24.31 31.50 9.61
N CYS A 518 -24.40 30.43 8.79
CA CYS A 518 -23.29 29.93 8.00
C CYS A 518 -23.59 29.99 6.48
N ASP A 519 -22.58 30.30 5.67
CA ASP A 519 -22.66 30.12 4.24
C ASP A 519 -22.54 28.62 3.90
N VAL A 520 -23.46 28.08 3.08
CA VAL A 520 -23.44 26.65 2.68
C VAL A 520 -23.02 26.53 1.23
N GLU A 521 -21.90 25.85 0.99
CA GLU A 521 -21.38 25.55 -0.34
C GLU A 521 -21.46 24.06 -0.67
N MET A 522 -21.87 23.73 -1.90
CA MET A 522 -21.97 22.36 -2.40
C MET A 522 -21.11 22.18 -3.64
N HIS A 523 -20.19 21.22 -3.60
CA HIS A 523 -19.19 20.97 -4.62
C HIS A 523 -19.21 19.52 -5.07
N TYR A 524 -19.04 19.25 -6.37
CA TYR A 524 -18.90 17.88 -6.85
C TYR A 524 -17.53 17.31 -6.47
N GLY A 525 -17.52 16.25 -5.65
CA GLY A 525 -16.31 15.54 -5.29
C GLY A 525 -16.07 14.26 -6.11
N GLY A 526 -17.13 13.51 -6.40
CA GLY A 526 -17.06 12.30 -7.23
C GLY A 526 -16.38 11.10 -6.56
N GLN A 527 -16.16 11.15 -5.24
CA GLN A 527 -15.62 10.03 -4.48
C GLN A 527 -16.57 8.82 -4.45
N PRO A 528 -16.06 7.57 -4.42
CA PRO A 528 -16.89 6.38 -4.63
C PRO A 528 -17.51 5.75 -3.38
N LEU A 529 -17.03 6.06 -2.18
CA LEU A 529 -17.47 5.40 -0.94
C LEU A 529 -18.22 6.31 0.03
N TYR A 530 -18.13 7.63 -0.18
CA TYR A 530 -18.72 8.62 0.71
C TYR A 530 -19.81 9.37 -0.05
N TYR A 531 -20.98 9.49 0.57
CA TYR A 531 -22.06 10.32 0.04
C TYR A 531 -21.67 11.79 0.14
N TYR A 532 -21.15 12.20 1.30
CA TYR A 532 -20.70 13.55 1.56
C TYR A 532 -19.40 13.53 2.36
N ILE A 533 -18.50 14.45 2.03
CA ILE A 533 -17.39 14.89 2.89
C ILE A 533 -17.71 16.34 3.24
N VAL A 534 -17.59 16.73 4.50
CA VAL A 534 -17.95 18.07 4.96
C VAL A 534 -16.82 18.72 5.74
N SER A 535 -16.69 20.03 5.62
CA SER A 535 -15.98 20.88 6.58
C SER A 535 -16.88 21.96 7.14
N VAL A 536 -16.59 22.31 8.39
CA VAL A 536 -17.11 23.48 9.09
C VAL A 536 -15.90 24.30 9.54
N GLU A 537 -15.92 25.59 9.22
CA GLU A 537 -14.83 26.55 9.45
C GLU A 537 -15.31 27.77 10.21
#